data_AF-A0A3C0WLS1-F1
#
_entry.id   AF-A0A3C0WLS1-F1
#
_cell.length_a   1.000
_cell.length_b   1.000
_cell.length_c   1.000
_cell.angle_alpha   90.00
_cell.angle_beta   90.00
_cell.angle_gamma   90.00
#
_symmetry.space_group_name_H-M   'P 1'
#
loop_
_entity.id
_entity.type
_entity.pdbx_description
1 polymer ?
#
loop_
_entity_poly.entity_id
_entity_poly.type
_entity_poly.pdbx_seq_one_letter_code
_entity_poly.pdbx_strand_id
1 'polypeptide(L)'
;MDVQLQLGSLTVATNVPSANACNVGGYSFLYNFDFKSGQYLQTATAQAVGSRLSSGAMVAGMNTIRLQSGKVITIITDTGGGITSQETPTAVASSGTARRVSWRELIQ
;
A
#
# COMPACT_ATOMS: atom_id res chain seq x y z
N MET A 1 -1.60 5.33 -9.32
CA MET A 1 -1.60 4.04 -8.60
C MET A 1 -0.18 3.77 -8.21
N ASP A 2 0.05 3.48 -6.93
CA ASP A 2 1.37 3.13 -6.39
C ASP A 2 1.28 1.73 -5.80
N VAL A 3 2.31 0.91 -6.03
CA VAL A 3 2.32 -0.53 -5.74
C VAL A 3 3.64 -0.90 -5.07
N GLN A 4 3.56 -1.49 -3.88
CA GLN A 4 4.73 -1.91 -3.12
C GLN A 4 4.58 -3.36 -2.64
N LEU A 5 5.59 -4.19 -2.95
CA LEU A 5 5.66 -5.58 -2.50
C LEU A 5 6.68 -5.69 -1.36
N GLN A 6 6.23 -6.08 -0.18
CA GLN A 6 7.10 -6.20 0.99
C GLN A 6 6.63 -7.34 1.91
N LEU A 7 7.54 -8.22 2.32
CA LEU A 7 7.27 -9.37 3.23
C LEU A 7 6.03 -10.20 2.83
N GLY A 8 5.84 -10.44 1.52
CA GLY A 8 4.73 -11.22 0.98
C GLY A 8 3.37 -10.50 0.95
N SER A 9 3.33 -9.23 1.36
CA SER A 9 2.16 -8.36 1.20
C SER A 9 2.34 -7.48 -0.03
N LEU A 10 1.35 -7.48 -0.91
CA LEU A 10 1.23 -6.48 -1.98
C LEU A 10 0.33 -5.35 -1.48
N THR A 11 0.93 -4.19 -1.27
CA THR A 11 0.23 -2.97 -0.86
C THR A 11 -0.04 -2.12 -2.09
N VAL A 12 -1.30 -1.69 -2.25
CA VAL A 12 -1.75 -0.93 -3.42
C VAL A 12 -2.58 0.26 -2.98
N ALA A 13 -2.20 1.46 -3.41
CA ALA A 13 -3.03 2.65 -3.26
C ALA A 13 -3.81 2.95 -4.55
N THR A 14 -5.12 3.13 -4.39
CA THR A 14 -6.04 3.49 -5.49
C THR A 14 -6.75 4.80 -5.20
N ASN A 15 -7.02 5.57 -6.26
CA ASN A 15 -7.68 6.86 -6.18
C ASN A 15 -8.93 6.84 -7.06
N VAL A 16 -10.02 7.35 -6.51
CA VAL A 16 -11.26 7.61 -7.25
C VAL A 16 -11.51 9.12 -7.24
N PRO A 17 -11.29 9.81 -8.37
CA PRO A 17 -11.55 11.24 -8.48
C PRO A 17 -13.03 11.56 -8.25
N SER A 18 -13.31 12.74 -7.69
CA SER A 18 -14.67 13.29 -7.66
C SER A 18 -15.20 13.51 -9.08
N ALA A 19 -16.45 13.13 -9.32
CA ALA A 19 -17.14 13.42 -10.59
C ALA A 19 -17.55 14.90 -10.73
N ASN A 20 -17.55 15.66 -9.63
CA ASN A 20 -17.85 17.08 -9.63
C ASN A 20 -16.55 17.89 -9.83
N ALA A 21 -16.50 18.67 -10.91
CA ALA A 21 -15.38 19.55 -11.25
C ALA A 21 -15.10 20.66 -10.21
N CYS A 22 -16.09 21.03 -9.41
CA CYS A 22 -15.93 22.03 -8.35
C CYS A 22 -15.34 21.45 -7.05
N ASN A 23 -15.33 20.13 -6.90
CA ASN A 23 -14.71 19.48 -5.76
C ASN A 23 -13.29 19.07 -6.13
N VAL A 24 -12.31 19.79 -5.60
CA VAL A 24 -10.90 19.42 -5.72
C VAL A 24 -10.68 18.16 -4.87
N GLY A 25 -10.27 17.07 -5.53
CA GLY A 25 -9.92 15.82 -4.86
C GLY A 25 -10.82 14.64 -5.20
N GLY A 26 -10.97 13.73 -4.24
CA GLY A 26 -11.64 12.45 -4.43
C GLY A 26 -11.58 11.61 -3.16
N TYR A 27 -11.60 10.30 -3.30
CA TYR A 27 -11.33 9.38 -2.19
C TYR A 27 -10.32 8.33 -2.63
N SER A 28 -9.71 7.70 -1.63
CA SER A 28 -8.68 6.69 -1.87
C SER A 28 -8.86 5.48 -0.97
N PHE A 29 -8.34 4.36 -1.45
CA PHE A 29 -8.26 3.11 -0.70
C PHE A 29 -6.82 2.62 -0.65
N LEU A 30 -6.48 2.00 0.47
CA LEU A 30 -5.30 1.18 0.61
C LEU A 30 -5.73 -0.28 0.61
N TYR A 31 -5.12 -1.07 -0.27
CA TYR A 31 -5.31 -2.52 -0.29
C TYR A 31 -4.04 -3.22 0.16
N ASN A 32 -4.21 -4.32 0.88
CA ASN A 32 -3.16 -5.23 1.32
C ASN A 32 -3.64 -6.66 1.12
N PHE A 33 -2.93 -7.41 0.29
CA PHE A 33 -3.28 -8.81 0.01
C PHE A 33 -2.02 -9.64 -0.22
N ASP A 34 -2.15 -10.94 -0.07
CA ASP A 34 -1.07 -11.89 -0.33
C ASP A 34 -0.73 -11.88 -1.82
N PHE A 35 0.53 -11.64 -2.15
CA PHE A 35 0.95 -11.44 -3.54
C PHE A 35 0.85 -12.71 -4.42
N LYS A 36 0.77 -13.91 -3.82
CA LYS A 36 0.70 -15.17 -4.55
C LYS A 36 -0.74 -15.53 -4.88
N SER A 37 -1.62 -15.36 -3.90
CA SER A 37 -3.03 -15.81 -3.97
C SER A 37 -4.01 -14.69 -4.32
N GLY A 38 -3.62 -13.42 -4.13
CA GLY A 38 -4.53 -12.28 -4.22
C GLY A 38 -5.56 -12.21 -3.10
N GLN A 39 -5.46 -13.08 -2.08
CA GLN A 39 -6.40 -13.17 -0.96
C GLN A 39 -5.98 -12.28 0.22
N TYR A 40 -6.84 -12.20 1.23
CA TYR A 40 -6.51 -11.55 2.49
C TYR A 40 -5.27 -12.18 3.14
N LEU A 41 -4.50 -11.34 3.83
CA LEU A 41 -3.39 -11.81 4.64
C LEU A 41 -3.92 -12.35 5.96
N GLN A 42 -3.40 -13.48 6.44
CA GLN A 42 -3.86 -14.08 7.70
C GLN A 42 -3.67 -13.16 8.91
N THR A 43 -2.73 -12.22 8.83
CA THR A 43 -2.47 -11.19 9.84
C THR A 43 -3.38 -9.95 9.70
N ALA A 44 -4.22 -9.89 8.66
CA ALA A 44 -5.13 -8.79 8.44
C ALA A 44 -6.33 -8.84 9.38
N THR A 45 -6.64 -7.70 10.00
CA THR A 45 -7.83 -7.52 10.82
C THR A 45 -9.10 -7.79 9.99
N ALA A 46 -10.03 -8.56 10.56
CA ALA A 46 -11.31 -8.91 9.95
C ALA A 46 -11.20 -9.53 8.54
N GLN A 47 -10.05 -10.11 8.18
CA GLN A 47 -9.79 -10.67 6.85
C GLN A 47 -10.04 -9.64 5.72
N ALA A 48 -9.92 -8.36 6.03
CA ALA A 48 -10.12 -7.28 5.07
C ALA A 48 -8.89 -7.13 4.16
N VAL A 49 -9.12 -7.01 2.86
CA VAL A 49 -8.07 -6.73 1.86
C VAL A 49 -7.85 -5.25 1.63
N GLY A 50 -8.67 -4.36 2.19
CA GLY A 50 -8.50 -2.93 2.01
C GLY A 50 -9.33 -2.07 2.96
N SER A 51 -8.90 -0.83 3.07
CA SER A 51 -9.51 0.19 3.91
C SER A 51 -9.56 1.53 3.17
N ARG A 52 -10.56 2.35 3.52
CA ARG A 52 -10.67 3.71 2.99
C ARG A 52 -9.78 4.64 3.81
N LEU A 53 -8.95 5.45 3.15
CA LEU A 53 -7.95 6.28 3.82
C LEU A 53 -8.47 7.68 4.18
N SER A 54 -9.14 8.35 3.24
CA SER A 54 -9.62 9.72 3.41
C SER A 54 -10.82 10.03 2.51
N SER A 55 -11.66 10.98 2.96
CA SER A 55 -12.67 11.66 2.16
C SER A 55 -12.17 13.05 1.80
N GLY A 56 -12.00 13.34 0.50
CA GLY A 56 -11.61 14.66 0.00
C GLY A 56 -10.15 14.76 -0.45
N ALA A 57 -9.31 13.76 -0.18
CA ALA A 57 -7.94 13.70 -0.66
C ALA A 57 -7.62 12.33 -1.28
N MET A 58 -6.70 12.34 -2.24
CA MET A 58 -6.22 11.15 -2.94
C MET A 58 -4.78 10.84 -2.50
N VAL A 59 -4.33 9.60 -2.68
CA VAL A 59 -2.93 9.24 -2.41
C VAL A 59 -2.04 9.82 -3.51
N ALA A 60 -1.08 10.66 -3.10
CA ALA A 60 -0.04 11.20 -3.96
C ALA A 60 1.22 10.31 -3.97
N GLY A 61 1.50 9.61 -2.87
CA GLY A 61 2.58 8.63 -2.79
C GLY A 61 2.50 7.79 -1.51
N MET A 62 3.17 6.64 -1.52
CA MET A 62 3.26 5.78 -0.34
C MET A 62 4.63 5.13 -0.19
N ASN A 63 4.99 4.81 1.06
CA ASN A 63 6.23 4.09 1.39
C ASN A 63 6.00 3.13 2.56
N THR A 64 6.21 1.84 2.32
CA THR A 64 6.17 0.77 3.31
C THR A 64 7.53 0.60 3.96
N ILE A 65 7.59 0.77 5.27
CA ILE A 65 8.81 0.65 6.07
C ILE A 65 8.61 -0.33 7.23
N ARG A 66 9.71 -0.89 7.73
CA ARG A 66 9.73 -1.71 8.94
C ARG A 66 10.34 -0.91 10.09
N LEU A 67 9.59 -0.76 11.16
CA LEU A 67 10.03 -0.10 12.39
C LEU A 67 11.01 -0.99 13.16
N GLN A 68 11.77 -0.38 14.08
CA GLN A 68 12.66 -1.12 14.99
C GLN A 68 11.92 -2.12 15.88
N SER A 69 10.63 -1.86 16.18
CA SER A 69 9.74 -2.80 16.87
C SER A 69 9.38 -4.04 16.05
N GLY A 70 9.79 -4.10 14.79
CA GLY A 70 9.46 -5.17 13.85
C GLY A 70 8.16 -4.95 13.08
N LYS A 71 7.32 -3.99 13.50
CA LYS A 71 6.05 -3.64 12.84
C LYS A 71 6.29 -3.08 11.44
N VAL A 72 5.47 -3.48 10.48
CA VAL A 72 5.48 -2.90 9.13
C VAL A 72 4.36 -1.86 9.04
N ILE A 73 4.71 -0.66 8.56
CA ILE A 73 3.76 0.43 8.35
C ILE A 73 3.91 0.98 6.95
N THR A 74 2.83 1.49 6.39
CA THR A 74 2.82 2.24 5.15
C THR A 74 2.54 3.70 5.48
N ILE A 75 3.51 4.55 5.14
CA ILE A 75 3.38 6.00 5.19
C ILE A 75 2.73 6.45 3.90
N ILE A 76 1.73 7.33 3.99
CA ILE A 76 0.92 7.78 2.88
C ILE A 76 0.94 9.30 2.87
N THR A 77 1.30 9.87 1.73
CA THR A 77 1.17 11.30 1.45
C THR A 77 -0.06 11.52 0.60
N ASP A 78 -0.95 12.41 1.01
CA ASP A 78 -2.16 12.75 0.27
C ASP A 78 -2.01 14.04 -0.56
N THR A 79 -2.95 14.25 -1.48
CA THR A 79 -2.98 15.44 -2.35
C THR A 79 -3.32 16.74 -1.62
N GLY A 80 -3.78 16.66 -0.36
CA GLY A 80 -3.98 17.81 0.53
C GLY A 80 -2.73 18.17 1.35
N GLY A 81 -1.62 17.43 1.19
CA GLY A 81 -0.38 17.61 1.94
C GLY A 81 -0.34 16.86 3.28
N GLY A 82 -1.37 16.07 3.60
CA GLY A 82 -1.40 15.23 4.79
C GLY A 82 -0.45 14.04 4.70
N ILE A 83 0.16 13.69 5.83
CA ILE A 83 0.99 12.50 5.98
C ILE A 83 0.36 11.63 7.07
N THR A 84 -0.05 10.42 6.71
CA THR A 84 -0.63 9.44 7.63
C THR A 84 0.16 8.14 7.58
N SER A 85 0.01 7.30 8.60
CA SER A 85 0.60 5.96 8.61
C SER A 85 -0.46 4.92 8.90
N GLN A 86 -0.41 3.80 8.17
CA GLN A 86 -1.29 2.65 8.34
C GLN A 86 -0.46 1.42 8.64
N GLU A 87 -0.90 0.60 9.58
CA GLU A 87 -0.30 -0.71 9.80
C GLU A 87 -0.49 -1.57 8.56
N THR A 88 0.59 -2.22 8.12
CA THR A 88 0.59 -3.05 6.91
C THR A 88 0.65 -4.50 7.34
N PRO A 89 -0.42 -5.29 7.17
CA PRO A 89 -0.36 -6.72 7.42
C PRO A 89 0.67 -7.35 6.47
N THR A 90 1.39 -8.34 6.97
CA THR A 90 2.40 -9.09 6.22
C THR A 90 2.02 -10.56 6.14
N ALA A 91 2.52 -11.26 5.12
CA ALA A 91 2.33 -12.71 5.07
C ALA A 91 3.01 -13.35 6.30
N VAL A 92 2.43 -14.45 6.80
CA VAL A 92 3.14 -15.29 7.77
C VAL A 92 4.43 -15.74 7.10
N ALA A 93 5.56 -15.61 7.80
CA ALA A 93 6.88 -15.80 7.21
C ALA A 93 6.99 -17.17 6.54
N SER A 94 6.84 -17.21 5.21
CA SER A 94 7.24 -18.36 4.41
C SER A 94 8.73 -18.18 4.09
N SER A 95 9.55 -19.18 4.43
CA SER A 95 11.00 -19.26 4.26
C SER A 95 11.47 -19.26 2.78
N GLY A 96 10.71 -18.68 1.87
CA GLY A 96 11.03 -18.64 0.45
C GLY A 96 12.20 -17.71 0.16
N THR A 97 13.18 -18.19 -0.58
CA THR A 97 14.27 -17.39 -1.14
C THR A 97 13.71 -16.47 -2.24
N ALA A 98 13.25 -15.28 -1.85
CA ALA A 98 12.87 -14.25 -2.82
C ALA A 98 14.13 -13.54 -3.32
N ARG A 99 14.34 -13.51 -4.64
CA ARG A 99 15.38 -12.70 -5.27
C ARG A 99 14.74 -11.52 -5.99
N ARG A 100 15.29 -10.32 -5.83
CA ARG A 100 14.85 -9.16 -6.62
C ARG A 100 15.33 -9.34 -8.06
N VAL A 101 14.40 -9.36 -9.01
CA VAL A 101 14.70 -9.65 -10.43
C VAL A 101 14.85 -8.40 -11.30
N SER A 102 14.81 -7.20 -10.73
CA SER A 102 15.02 -5.97 -11.49
C SER A 102 15.80 -4.92 -10.72
N TRP A 103 16.90 -4.50 -11.33
CA TRP A 103 17.54 -3.21 -11.16
C TRP A 103 17.95 -2.84 -12.59
N ARG A 104 17.30 -1.85 -13.21
CA ARG A 104 17.64 -1.49 -14.59
C ARG A 104 18.98 -0.76 -14.57
N GLU A 105 19.95 -1.28 -15.31
CA GLU A 105 21.03 -0.49 -15.89
C GLU A 105 21.06 -0.79 -17.39
N LEU A 106 20.93 0.26 -18.20
CA LEU A 106 21.09 0.22 -19.66
C LEU A 106 22.43 0.90 -19.97
N ILE A 107 23.31 0.18 -20.62
CA ILE A 107 24.58 0.70 -21.15
C ILE A 107 24.60 0.37 -22.64
N GLN A 108 24.90 1.38 -23.47
CA GLN A 108 25.10 1.23 -24.91
C GLN A 108 26.54 0.83 -25.20
#